data_AF-A0A1Z4RK42-F1
#
_entry.id   AF-A0A1Z4RK42-F1
#
_cell.length_a   1.000
_cell.length_b   1.000
_cell.length_c   1.000
_cell.angle_alpha   90.00
_cell.angle_beta   90.00
_cell.angle_gamma   90.00
#
_symmetry.space_group_name_H-M   'P 1'
#
loop_
_entity.id
_entity.type
_entity.pdbx_description
1 polymer ?
#
loop_
_entity_poly.entity_id
_entity_poly.type
_entity_poly.pdbx_seq_one_letter_code
_entity_poly.pdbx_strand_id
1 'polypeptide(L)'
;MFKNSCTAKILYLLGEIQNHLHDGTIKHDLNQIVRHTRDTEIIDICERSSECLGIKLDVNFYKPSREQHIRSLKHLEKHLKWAKEKFDEVIKLIPECDFQWIESPFRETEIQLLSLSNYFILLDKIPDTNDINGEVVKIGDLVAISCKDDGDKNYDHYGVVIASSQGFRIAHFFTGATVKPQNSIVEKGFGYVHELNYHPEWIVKQHLPQTVPYSLVEERIKESRTIEKRVWNKLRYNCEHWAREMFNGEPECTQLEMFKKEIRNKRNQVLDS
;
A
#
# COMPACT_ATOMS: atom_id res chain seq x y z
N MET A 1 20.50 18.35 54.90
CA MET A 1 20.58 16.99 54.31
C MET A 1 20.30 17.12 52.81
N PHE A 2 21.15 16.51 51.98
CA PHE A 2 21.35 16.91 50.57
C PHE A 2 20.12 16.65 49.68
N LYS A 3 19.43 17.72 49.26
CA LYS A 3 18.48 17.73 48.12
C LYS A 3 19.15 17.40 46.77
N ASN A 4 20.49 17.45 46.69
CA ASN A 4 21.26 17.30 45.45
C ASN A 4 21.32 15.87 44.87
N SER A 5 21.14 14.80 45.65
CA SER A 5 21.18 13.44 45.08
C SER A 5 19.93 13.12 44.26
N CYS A 6 18.79 13.73 44.60
CA CYS A 6 17.54 13.55 43.88
C CYS A 6 17.59 14.21 42.49
N THR A 7 18.12 15.44 42.41
CA THR A 7 18.31 16.15 41.12
C THR A 7 19.19 15.36 40.16
N ALA A 8 20.33 14.81 40.65
CA ALA A 8 21.22 14.00 39.82
C ALA A 8 20.52 12.74 39.29
N LYS A 9 19.72 12.07 40.12
CA LYS A 9 18.94 10.90 39.73
C LYS A 9 17.88 11.24 38.68
N ILE A 10 17.17 12.36 38.83
CA ILE A 10 16.17 12.82 37.86
C ILE A 10 16.83 13.12 36.51
N LEU A 11 17.93 13.88 36.50
CA LEU A 11 18.65 14.19 35.26
C LEU A 11 19.20 12.94 34.57
N TYR A 12 19.66 11.95 35.35
CA TYR A 12 20.06 10.65 34.82
C TYR A 12 18.90 9.93 34.14
N LEU A 13 17.72 9.84 34.79
CA LEU A 13 16.53 9.19 34.22
C LEU A 13 16.05 9.90 32.96
N LEU A 14 16.03 11.24 32.95
CA LEU A 14 15.69 12.02 31.75
C LEU A 14 16.70 11.75 30.62
N GLY A 15 17.99 11.69 30.93
CA GLY A 15 19.01 11.29 29.95
C GLY A 15 18.84 9.86 29.43
N GLU A 16 18.45 8.92 30.30
CA GLU A 16 18.16 7.53 29.92
C GLU A 16 16.97 7.44 28.95
N ILE A 17 15.90 8.21 29.22
CA ILE A 17 14.75 8.35 28.32
C ILE A 17 15.21 8.88 26.95
N GLN A 18 15.97 9.98 26.93
CA GLN A 18 16.44 10.59 25.69
C GLN A 18 17.33 9.64 24.89
N ASN A 19 18.27 8.95 25.54
CA ASN A 19 19.12 7.95 24.89
C ASN A 19 18.31 6.79 24.28
N HIS A 20 17.27 6.34 24.98
CA HIS A 20 16.41 5.28 24.48
C HIS A 20 15.57 5.71 23.26
N LEU A 21 15.01 6.92 23.30
CA LEU A 21 14.19 7.44 22.19
C LEU A 21 15.01 7.73 20.94
N HIS A 22 16.30 8.04 21.09
CA HIS A 22 17.21 8.30 19.96
C HIS A 22 18.04 7.07 19.57
N ASP A 23 17.74 5.90 20.15
CA ASP A 23 18.34 4.65 19.68
C ASP A 23 17.89 4.38 18.22
N GLY A 24 18.78 3.77 17.45
CA GLY A 24 18.55 3.48 16.03
C GLY A 24 17.32 2.60 15.78
N THR A 25 16.79 1.95 16.81
CA THR A 25 15.59 1.11 16.75
C THR A 25 14.32 1.89 16.38
N ILE A 26 14.05 3.05 16.99
CA ILE A 26 12.87 3.86 16.66
C ILE A 26 12.96 4.37 15.22
N LYS A 27 14.14 4.82 14.81
CA LYS A 27 14.43 5.18 13.42
C LYS A 27 14.16 3.99 12.48
N HIS A 28 14.61 2.79 12.85
CA HIS A 28 14.41 1.60 12.04
C HIS A 28 12.91 1.31 11.85
N ASP A 29 12.13 1.31 12.92
CA ASP A 29 10.70 0.97 12.86
C ASP A 29 9.89 2.02 12.06
N LEU A 30 10.14 3.32 12.25
CA LEU A 30 9.53 4.36 11.42
C LEU A 30 9.89 4.18 9.93
N ASN A 31 11.15 3.85 9.62
CA ASN A 31 11.56 3.53 8.25
C ASN A 31 10.86 2.29 7.70
N GLN A 32 10.65 1.26 8.52
CA GLN A 32 9.91 0.08 8.08
C GLN A 32 8.46 0.41 7.72
N ILE A 33 7.81 1.32 8.44
CA ILE A 33 6.45 1.77 8.12
C ILE A 33 6.43 2.51 6.78
N VAL A 34 7.21 3.58 6.64
CA VAL A 34 7.16 4.43 5.42
C VAL A 34 7.61 3.70 4.16
N ARG A 35 8.49 2.70 4.27
CA ARG A 35 8.91 1.88 3.12
C ARG A 35 7.85 0.87 2.69
N HIS A 36 6.83 0.62 3.52
CA HIS A 36 5.81 -0.40 3.27
C HIS A 36 4.38 0.14 3.17
N THR A 37 4.23 1.45 3.01
CA THR A 37 2.96 2.11 2.76
C THR A 37 3.12 3.21 1.72
N ARG A 38 2.03 3.51 1.01
CA ARG A 38 1.88 4.71 0.16
C ARG A 38 0.76 5.62 0.68
N ASP A 39 0.15 5.28 1.82
CA ASP A 39 -0.83 6.10 2.50
C ASP A 39 -0.13 7.39 2.98
N THR A 40 -0.47 8.50 2.35
CA THR A 40 0.14 9.82 2.59
C THR A 40 -0.10 10.31 4.01
N GLU A 41 -1.21 9.94 4.63
CA GLU A 41 -1.53 10.31 6.01
C GLU A 41 -0.56 9.60 6.97
N ILE A 42 -0.34 8.30 6.76
CA ILE A 42 0.61 7.53 7.56
C ILE A 42 2.04 8.04 7.38
N ILE A 43 2.41 8.38 6.13
CA ILE A 43 3.74 8.96 5.84
C ILE A 43 3.92 10.29 6.58
N ASP A 44 2.96 11.22 6.52
CA ASP A 44 2.98 12.50 7.24
C ASP A 44 3.08 12.30 8.76
N ILE A 45 2.37 11.33 9.33
CA ILE A 45 2.47 11.01 10.76
C ILE A 45 3.87 10.50 11.13
N CYS A 46 4.47 9.63 10.30
CA CYS A 46 5.84 9.17 10.51
C CYS A 46 6.86 10.31 10.38
N GLU A 47 6.68 11.22 9.42
CA GLU A 47 7.54 12.40 9.25
C GLU A 47 7.49 13.31 10.48
N ARG A 48 6.30 13.65 10.98
CA ARG A 48 6.14 14.43 12.23
C ARG A 48 6.73 13.73 13.45
N SER A 49 6.59 12.41 13.53
CA SER A 49 7.23 11.61 14.58
C SER A 49 8.75 11.70 14.51
N SER A 50 9.31 11.69 13.29
CA SER A 50 10.74 11.80 13.06
C SER A 50 11.27 13.20 13.36
N GLU A 51 10.53 14.26 13.04
CA GLU A 51 10.85 15.64 13.40
C GLU A 51 10.90 15.82 14.92
N CYS A 52 9.91 15.26 15.63
CA CYS A 52 9.86 15.25 17.10
C CYS A 52 11.08 14.57 17.75
N LEU A 53 11.74 13.67 17.04
CA LEU A 53 12.93 12.93 17.47
C LEU A 53 14.24 13.44 16.82
N GLY A 54 14.19 14.45 15.95
CA GLY A 54 15.36 14.89 15.18
C GLY A 54 15.95 13.79 14.28
N ILE A 55 15.13 12.83 13.83
CA ILE A 55 15.54 11.69 13.00
C ILE A 55 15.27 11.98 11.52
N LYS A 56 16.20 11.59 10.65
CA LYS A 56 15.97 11.59 9.19
C LYS A 56 15.45 10.23 8.70
N LEU A 57 14.29 10.23 8.04
CA LEU A 57 13.70 9.04 7.41
C LEU A 57 14.23 8.79 5.99
N ASP A 58 14.13 7.54 5.58
CA ASP A 58 14.35 7.03 4.23
C ASP A 58 13.00 6.58 3.65
N VAL A 59 12.38 7.48 2.88
CA VAL A 59 11.01 7.30 2.33
C VAL A 59 11.01 6.52 1.01
N ASN A 60 12.06 5.74 0.74
CA ASN A 60 12.12 4.90 -0.46
C ASN A 60 11.20 3.68 -0.33
N PHE A 61 10.01 3.81 -0.91
CA PHE A 61 9.02 2.73 -0.97
C PHE A 61 9.60 1.43 -1.54
N TYR A 62 9.25 0.31 -0.91
CA TYR A 62 9.66 -1.03 -1.31
C TYR A 62 8.46 -1.86 -1.80
N LYS A 63 7.52 -2.18 -0.90
CA LYS A 63 6.30 -2.96 -1.23
C LYS A 63 5.25 -2.77 -0.14
N PRO A 64 3.95 -2.89 -0.42
CA PRO A 64 2.93 -2.80 0.62
C PRO A 64 3.06 -3.98 1.60
N SER A 65 3.00 -3.73 2.91
CA SER A 65 2.93 -4.79 3.93
C SER A 65 2.25 -4.32 5.21
N ARG A 66 1.03 -4.81 5.41
CA ARG A 66 0.25 -4.57 6.64
C ARG A 66 0.92 -5.20 7.87
N GLU A 67 1.49 -6.40 7.72
CA GLU A 67 2.18 -7.10 8.82
C GLU A 67 3.40 -6.32 9.29
N GLN A 68 4.14 -5.71 8.35
CA GLN A 68 5.28 -4.87 8.70
C GLN A 68 4.84 -3.61 9.43
N HIS A 69 3.75 -2.96 8.98
CA HIS A 69 3.15 -1.82 9.68
C HIS A 69 2.80 -2.18 11.13
N ILE A 70 1.99 -3.22 11.33
CA ILE A 70 1.53 -3.67 12.66
C ILE A 70 2.71 -4.03 13.56
N ARG A 71 3.72 -4.75 13.04
CA ARG A 71 4.89 -5.16 13.81
C ARG A 71 5.71 -3.96 14.27
N SER A 72 5.97 -3.02 13.36
CA SER A 72 6.79 -1.84 13.63
C SER A 72 6.08 -0.92 14.62
N LEU A 73 4.77 -0.68 14.43
CA LEU A 73 3.96 0.09 15.38
C LEU A 73 4.00 -0.53 16.78
N LYS A 74 3.81 -1.84 16.89
CA LYS A 74 3.86 -2.54 18.19
C LYS A 74 5.22 -2.43 18.88
N HIS A 75 6.31 -2.32 18.12
CA HIS A 75 7.63 -2.07 18.69
C HIS A 75 7.77 -0.62 19.16
N LEU A 76 7.34 0.36 18.34
CA LEU A 76 7.29 1.77 18.72
C LEU A 76 6.49 2.01 20.00
N GLU A 77 5.32 1.37 20.13
CA GLU A 77 4.49 1.44 21.34
C GLU A 77 5.19 0.89 22.58
N LYS A 78 5.98 -0.19 22.44
CA LYS A 78 6.77 -0.74 23.57
C LYS A 78 7.86 0.24 24.01
N HIS A 79 8.56 0.86 23.07
CA HIS A 79 9.57 1.88 23.37
C HIS A 79 8.96 3.09 24.07
N LEU A 80 7.82 3.58 23.56
CA LEU A 80 7.10 4.68 24.18
C LEU A 80 6.58 4.31 25.59
N LYS A 81 6.07 3.09 25.76
CA LYS A 81 5.61 2.61 27.07
C LYS A 81 6.76 2.59 28.08
N TRP A 82 7.91 2.05 27.71
CA TRP A 82 9.10 2.03 28.57
C TRP A 82 9.52 3.46 28.95
N ALA A 83 9.55 4.38 27.99
CA ALA A 83 9.94 5.77 28.23
C ALA A 83 8.97 6.49 29.18
N LYS A 84 7.66 6.24 29.03
CA LYS A 84 6.62 6.75 29.95
C LYS A 84 6.75 6.16 31.35
N GLU A 85 7.00 4.87 31.49
CA GLU A 85 7.22 4.23 32.80
C GLU A 85 8.42 4.86 33.53
N LYS A 86 9.51 5.16 32.80
CA LYS A 86 10.66 5.89 33.35
C LYS A 86 10.34 7.34 33.70
N PHE A 87 9.51 8.00 32.90
CA PHE A 87 9.07 9.36 33.19
C PHE A 87 8.16 9.41 34.44
N ASP A 88 7.31 8.41 34.65
CA ASP A 88 6.51 8.27 35.87
C ASP A 88 7.39 8.10 37.13
N GLU A 89 8.56 7.48 37.00
CA GLU A 89 9.56 7.46 38.08
C GLU A 89 10.11 8.87 38.37
N VAL A 90 10.36 9.68 37.34
CA VAL A 90 10.78 11.08 37.50
C VAL A 90 9.71 11.89 38.23
N ILE A 91 8.44 11.77 37.82
CA ILE A 91 7.32 12.50 38.43
C ILE A 91 7.25 12.24 39.94
N LYS A 92 7.45 10.99 40.37
CA LYS A 92 7.43 10.61 41.80
C LYS A 92 8.57 11.25 42.61
N LEU A 93 9.68 11.59 41.96
CA LEU A 93 10.86 12.19 42.60
C LEU A 93 10.81 13.73 42.66
N ILE A 94 9.94 14.37 41.87
CA ILE A 94 9.81 15.85 41.82
C ILE A 94 9.63 16.49 43.21
N PRO A 95 8.75 15.99 44.10
CA PRO A 95 8.51 16.62 45.41
C PRO A 95 9.77 16.71 46.30
N GLU A 96 10.78 15.89 46.01
CA GLU A 96 12.02 15.79 46.78
C GLU A 96 13.15 16.67 46.20
N CYS A 97 12.92 17.34 45.07
CA CYS A 97 13.92 18.16 44.38
C CYS A 97 13.52 19.65 44.30
N ASP A 98 14.49 20.50 43.97
CA ASP A 98 14.21 21.87 43.54
C ASP A 98 13.94 21.87 42.03
N PHE A 99 12.69 22.11 41.64
CA PHE A 99 12.20 21.97 40.26
C PHE A 99 12.92 22.89 39.28
N GLN A 100 13.44 24.04 39.72
CA GLN A 100 14.15 24.99 38.85
C GLN A 100 15.35 24.36 38.12
N TRP A 101 15.97 23.34 38.72
CA TRP A 101 17.13 22.65 38.13
C TRP A 101 16.76 21.65 37.04
N ILE A 102 15.49 21.21 36.99
CA ILE A 102 15.02 20.17 36.08
C ILE A 102 13.89 20.63 35.16
N GLU A 103 13.36 21.85 35.36
CA GLU A 103 12.16 22.35 34.68
C GLU A 103 12.22 22.22 33.16
N SER A 104 13.30 22.72 32.54
CA SER A 104 13.49 22.65 31.08
C SER A 104 13.56 21.21 30.55
N PRO A 105 14.49 20.34 31.01
CA PRO A 105 14.57 18.98 30.48
C PRO A 105 13.35 18.13 30.83
N PHE A 106 12.70 18.39 31.97
CA PHE A 106 11.43 17.76 32.34
C PHE A 106 10.33 18.10 31.33
N ARG A 107 10.11 19.41 31.09
CA ARG A 107 9.05 19.89 30.19
C ARG A 107 9.27 19.47 28.74
N GLU A 108 10.52 19.51 28.27
CA GLU A 108 10.86 19.05 26.91
C GLU A 108 10.58 17.56 26.74
N THR A 109 10.98 16.74 27.72
CA THR A 109 10.70 15.30 27.70
C THR A 109 9.20 15.01 27.77
N GLU A 110 8.45 15.74 28.61
CA GLU A 110 7.00 15.62 28.71
C GLU A 110 6.31 15.88 27.36
N ILE A 111 6.65 17.01 26.71
CA ILE A 111 6.07 17.40 25.41
C ILE A 111 6.41 16.37 24.34
N GLN A 112 7.65 15.87 24.31
CA GLN A 112 8.08 14.86 23.35
C GLN A 112 7.29 13.56 23.53
N LEU A 113 7.17 13.05 24.76
CA LEU A 113 6.41 11.83 25.06
C LEU A 113 4.92 11.96 24.72
N LEU A 114 4.31 13.13 24.99
CA LEU A 114 2.92 13.41 24.62
C LEU A 114 2.75 13.43 23.10
N SER A 115 3.64 14.11 22.39
CA SER A 115 3.61 14.20 20.92
C SER A 115 3.73 12.83 20.27
N LEU A 116 4.73 12.04 20.68
CA LEU A 116 4.92 10.67 20.18
C LEU A 116 3.72 9.77 20.50
N SER A 117 3.12 9.92 21.68
CA SER A 117 1.90 9.20 22.02
C SER A 117 0.76 9.50 21.07
N ASN A 118 0.55 10.77 20.73
CA ASN A 118 -0.51 11.16 19.81
C ASN A 118 -0.23 10.62 18.41
N TYR A 119 1.01 10.72 17.92
CA TYR A 119 1.36 10.20 16.60
C TYR A 119 1.21 8.69 16.51
N PHE A 120 1.64 7.93 17.52
CA PHE A 120 1.53 6.46 17.49
C PHE A 120 0.08 6.00 17.59
N ILE A 121 -0.79 6.72 18.29
CA ILE A 121 -2.24 6.47 18.27
C ILE A 121 -2.80 6.66 16.86
N LEU A 122 -2.38 7.70 16.13
CA LEU A 122 -2.83 7.94 14.76
C LEU A 122 -2.33 6.86 13.78
N LEU A 123 -1.18 6.25 14.06
CA LEU A 123 -0.64 5.13 13.28
C LEU A 123 -1.41 3.80 13.46
N ASP A 124 -2.30 3.68 14.46
CA ASP A 124 -3.13 2.48 14.65
C ASP A 124 -4.17 2.28 13.53
N LYS A 125 -4.35 3.30 12.67
CA LYS A 125 -5.11 3.17 11.41
C LYS A 125 -4.53 2.03 10.56
N ILE A 126 -5.41 1.22 9.97
CA ILE A 126 -5.01 0.23 8.96
C ILE A 126 -4.59 1.01 7.69
N PRO A 127 -3.36 0.83 7.19
CA PRO A 127 -2.92 1.49 5.97
C PRO A 127 -3.83 1.17 4.78
N ASP A 128 -4.20 2.20 4.05
CA ASP A 128 -4.84 2.02 2.75
C ASP A 128 -3.86 1.29 1.80
N THR A 129 -4.40 0.45 0.92
CA THR A 129 -3.61 -0.17 -0.15
C THR A 129 -3.70 0.74 -1.35
N ASN A 130 -2.56 1.27 -1.83
CA ASN A 130 -2.54 2.15 -2.99
C ASN A 130 -1.82 1.53 -4.19
N ASP A 131 -2.09 2.07 -5.38
CA ASP A 131 -1.25 1.85 -6.56
C ASP A 131 0.01 2.73 -6.56
N ILE A 132 0.87 2.56 -7.58
CA ILE A 132 2.12 3.33 -7.67
C ILE A 132 1.90 4.84 -7.80
N ASN A 133 0.70 5.28 -8.22
CA ASN A 133 0.33 6.68 -8.37
C ASN A 133 -0.31 7.24 -7.09
N GLY A 134 -0.51 6.41 -6.06
CA GLY A 134 -1.13 6.80 -4.79
C GLY A 134 -2.65 6.64 -4.78
N GLU A 135 -3.27 6.07 -5.81
CA GLU A 135 -4.72 5.86 -5.83
C GLU A 135 -5.12 4.72 -4.88
N VAL A 136 -6.19 4.90 -4.09
CA VAL A 136 -6.61 3.91 -3.10
C VAL A 136 -7.33 2.75 -3.79
N VAL A 137 -6.77 1.56 -3.69
CA VAL A 137 -7.32 0.33 -4.26
C VAL A 137 -8.42 -0.24 -3.38
N LYS A 138 -9.55 -0.58 -4.00
CA LYS A 138 -10.72 -1.18 -3.34
C LYS A 138 -11.10 -2.49 -4.01
N ILE A 139 -11.81 -3.33 -3.26
CA ILE A 139 -12.40 -4.55 -3.80
C ILE A 139 -13.40 -4.20 -4.91
N GLY A 140 -13.34 -4.95 -6.01
CA GLY A 140 -14.15 -4.72 -7.20
C GLY A 140 -13.58 -3.68 -8.18
N ASP A 141 -12.49 -2.99 -7.85
CA ASP A 141 -11.88 -2.04 -8.77
C ASP A 141 -11.34 -2.73 -10.04
N LEU A 142 -11.48 -2.05 -11.17
CA LEU A 142 -10.86 -2.43 -12.43
C LEU A 142 -9.43 -1.91 -12.44
N VAL A 143 -8.48 -2.81 -12.58
CA VAL A 143 -7.05 -2.49 -12.61
C VAL A 143 -6.39 -2.98 -13.89
N ALA A 144 -5.27 -2.38 -14.26
CA ALA A 144 -4.43 -2.91 -15.32
C ALA A 144 -2.95 -2.73 -15.02
N ILE A 145 -2.13 -3.60 -15.62
CA ILE A 145 -0.68 -3.53 -15.59
C ILE A 145 -0.16 -3.49 -17.04
N SER A 146 0.83 -2.64 -17.32
CA SER A 146 1.42 -2.59 -18.65
C SER A 146 2.34 -3.79 -18.86
N CYS A 147 2.12 -4.51 -19.95
CA CYS A 147 2.84 -5.71 -20.35
C CYS A 147 3.40 -5.56 -21.76
N LYS A 148 4.33 -6.46 -22.12
CA LYS A 148 4.82 -6.63 -23.47
C LYS A 148 4.44 -8.00 -23.99
N ASP A 149 4.06 -8.06 -25.26
CA ASP A 149 3.79 -9.32 -25.93
C ASP A 149 5.04 -9.92 -26.60
N ASP A 150 4.91 -11.10 -27.20
CA ASP A 150 6.00 -11.83 -27.87
C ASP A 150 6.69 -11.00 -28.99
N GLY A 151 6.01 -9.97 -29.51
CA GLY A 151 6.51 -9.03 -30.50
C GLY A 151 6.99 -7.69 -29.93
N ASP A 152 7.28 -7.62 -28.63
CA ASP A 152 7.76 -6.44 -27.92
C ASP A 152 6.79 -5.23 -27.93
N LYS A 153 5.52 -5.45 -28.29
CA LYS A 153 4.53 -4.37 -28.31
C LYS A 153 3.87 -4.27 -26.94
N ASN A 154 3.81 -3.04 -26.43
CA ASN A 154 3.12 -2.74 -25.18
C ASN A 154 1.62 -2.97 -25.33
N TYR A 155 1.01 -3.52 -24.28
CA TYR A 155 -0.44 -3.61 -24.10
C TYR A 155 -0.77 -3.55 -22.61
N ASP A 156 -1.99 -3.16 -22.26
CA ASP A 156 -2.45 -3.18 -20.88
C ASP A 156 -3.17 -4.49 -20.60
N HIS A 157 -2.71 -5.21 -19.58
CA HIS A 157 -3.31 -6.44 -19.11
C HIS A 157 -4.23 -6.15 -17.93
N TYR A 158 -5.52 -6.46 -18.08
CA TYR A 158 -6.56 -6.06 -17.14
C TYR A 158 -6.94 -7.17 -16.16
N GLY A 159 -7.43 -6.76 -14.99
CA GLY A 159 -7.99 -7.62 -13.97
C GLY A 159 -8.94 -6.86 -13.04
N VAL A 160 -9.55 -7.60 -12.13
CA VAL A 160 -10.46 -7.07 -11.11
C VAL A 160 -9.92 -7.40 -9.72
N VAL A 161 -9.92 -6.41 -8.83
CA VAL A 161 -9.49 -6.59 -7.44
C VAL A 161 -10.53 -7.43 -6.70
N ILE A 162 -10.09 -8.50 -6.04
CA ILE A 162 -10.92 -9.38 -5.24
C ILE A 162 -10.37 -9.51 -3.82
N ALA A 163 -11.28 -9.77 -2.88
CA ALA A 163 -10.92 -10.04 -1.49
C ALA A 163 -10.31 -11.45 -1.31
N SER A 164 -9.34 -11.57 -0.40
CA SER A 164 -8.76 -12.83 0.04
C SER A 164 -8.44 -12.77 1.54
N SER A 165 -8.27 -13.94 2.18
CA SER A 165 -7.82 -14.04 3.57
C SER A 165 -6.42 -13.45 3.80
N GLN A 166 -5.62 -13.30 2.74
CA GLN A 166 -4.27 -12.74 2.76
C GLN A 166 -4.20 -11.30 2.19
N GLY A 167 -5.33 -10.60 2.09
CA GLY A 167 -5.41 -9.24 1.54
C GLY A 167 -6.08 -9.21 0.16
N PHE A 168 -5.59 -8.35 -0.73
CA PHE A 168 -6.15 -8.23 -2.08
C PHE A 168 -5.45 -9.14 -3.08
N ARG A 169 -6.26 -9.75 -3.96
CA ARG A 169 -5.79 -10.48 -5.13
C ARG A 169 -6.37 -9.84 -6.39
N ILE A 170 -5.73 -10.07 -7.52
CA ILE A 170 -6.24 -9.69 -8.83
C ILE A 170 -6.72 -10.96 -9.52
N ALA A 171 -8.02 -11.01 -9.81
CA ALA A 171 -8.57 -11.98 -10.75
C ALA A 171 -8.39 -11.43 -12.17
N HIS A 172 -7.77 -12.21 -13.06
CA HIS A 172 -7.56 -11.80 -14.44
C HIS A 172 -7.69 -12.98 -15.39
N PHE A 173 -8.11 -12.71 -16.62
CA PHE A 173 -8.22 -13.71 -17.67
C PHE A 173 -6.91 -13.86 -18.44
N PHE A 174 -6.55 -15.11 -18.76
CA PHE A 174 -5.41 -15.44 -19.61
C PHE A 174 -5.79 -16.54 -20.59
N THR A 175 -5.23 -16.48 -21.81
CA THR A 175 -5.32 -17.59 -22.77
C THR A 175 -4.06 -18.42 -22.66
N GLY A 176 -4.19 -19.66 -22.20
CA GLY A 176 -3.12 -20.63 -21.97
C GLY A 176 -2.40 -21.09 -23.24
N ALA A 177 -1.84 -22.30 -23.21
CA ALA A 177 -1.17 -22.87 -24.39
C ALA A 177 -2.08 -22.79 -25.63
N THR A 178 -1.51 -22.27 -26.71
CA THR A 178 -2.25 -22.01 -27.96
C THR A 178 -1.73 -22.87 -29.09
N VAL A 179 -2.62 -23.20 -30.02
CA VAL A 179 -2.32 -23.89 -31.28
C VAL A 179 -2.80 -22.99 -32.41
N LYS A 180 -2.09 -22.95 -33.55
CA LYS A 180 -2.56 -22.31 -34.77
C LYS A 180 -3.18 -23.36 -35.70
N PRO A 181 -4.51 -23.48 -35.79
CA PRO A 181 -5.13 -24.47 -36.67
C PRO A 181 -4.80 -24.19 -38.15
N GLN A 182 -4.69 -25.23 -38.96
CA GLN A 182 -4.60 -25.07 -40.42
C GLN A 182 -5.80 -24.25 -40.92
N ASN A 183 -5.53 -23.27 -41.77
CA ASN A 183 -6.49 -22.29 -42.31
C ASN A 183 -7.06 -21.26 -41.31
N SER A 184 -6.48 -21.12 -40.11
CA SER A 184 -6.84 -20.04 -39.20
C SER A 184 -5.83 -18.90 -39.22
N ILE A 185 -6.35 -17.67 -39.24
CA ILE A 185 -5.54 -16.44 -39.17
C ILE A 185 -5.06 -16.20 -37.73
N VAL A 186 -5.75 -16.74 -36.73
CA VAL A 186 -5.53 -16.49 -35.31
C VAL A 186 -5.14 -17.77 -34.57
N GLU A 187 -4.22 -17.65 -33.62
CA GLU A 187 -3.93 -18.70 -32.65
C GLU A 187 -5.14 -18.91 -31.74
N LYS A 188 -5.39 -20.15 -31.35
CA LYS A 188 -6.49 -20.52 -30.45
C LYS A 188 -5.96 -21.25 -29.24
N GLY A 189 -6.46 -20.92 -28.05
CA GLY A 189 -6.07 -21.57 -26.81
C GLY A 189 -7.22 -21.66 -25.82
N PHE A 190 -6.96 -22.31 -24.69
CA PHE A 190 -7.94 -22.39 -23.61
C PHE A 190 -7.86 -21.15 -22.73
N GLY A 191 -9.02 -20.57 -22.41
CA GLY A 191 -9.12 -19.44 -21.49
C GLY A 191 -9.21 -19.89 -20.04
N TYR A 192 -8.52 -19.20 -19.14
CA TYR A 192 -8.56 -19.46 -17.70
C TYR A 192 -8.58 -18.14 -16.92
N VAL A 193 -9.27 -18.15 -15.78
CA VAL A 193 -9.20 -17.07 -14.79
C VAL A 193 -8.12 -17.44 -13.78
N HIS A 194 -7.11 -16.60 -13.66
CA HIS A 194 -6.03 -16.75 -12.68
C HIS A 194 -6.16 -15.68 -11.59
N GLU A 195 -5.66 -16.02 -10.41
CA GLU A 195 -5.60 -15.09 -9.29
C GLU A 195 -4.16 -14.93 -8.81
N LEU A 196 -3.69 -13.69 -8.70
CA LEU A 196 -2.38 -13.36 -8.16
C LEU A 196 -2.49 -12.34 -7.03
N ASN A 197 -1.48 -12.26 -6.18
CA ASN A 197 -1.46 -11.25 -5.12
C ASN A 197 -1.36 -9.85 -5.74
N TYR A 198 -2.07 -8.89 -5.17
CA TYR A 198 -1.96 -7.50 -5.60
C TYR A 198 -0.52 -6.98 -5.49
N HIS A 199 -0.11 -6.19 -6.48
CA HIS A 199 1.16 -5.47 -6.49
C HIS A 199 0.89 -4.02 -6.95
N PRO A 200 1.60 -2.99 -6.42
CA PRO A 200 1.35 -1.58 -6.77
C PRO A 200 1.48 -1.21 -8.25
N GLU A 201 2.08 -2.07 -9.06
CA GLU A 201 2.15 -1.92 -10.52
C GLU A 201 0.80 -2.12 -11.22
N TRP A 202 -0.18 -2.69 -10.52
CA TRP A 202 -1.58 -2.73 -10.96
C TRP A 202 -2.24 -1.39 -10.69
N ILE A 203 -2.41 -0.62 -11.76
CA ILE A 203 -2.93 0.75 -11.71
C ILE A 203 -4.45 0.72 -11.73
N VAL A 204 -5.08 1.51 -10.86
CA VAL A 204 -6.54 1.66 -10.89
C VAL A 204 -6.95 2.37 -12.17
N LYS A 205 -7.79 1.71 -12.97
CA LYS A 205 -8.38 2.31 -14.18
C LYS A 205 -9.77 2.84 -13.90
N GLN A 206 -10.53 2.16 -13.04
CA GLN A 206 -11.87 2.58 -12.67
C GLN A 206 -12.27 1.99 -11.31
N HIS A 207 -12.81 2.82 -10.42
CA HIS A 207 -13.42 2.33 -9.19
C HIS A 207 -14.81 1.77 -9.42
N LEU A 208 -15.15 0.70 -8.69
CA LEU A 208 -16.52 0.17 -8.73
C LEU A 208 -17.51 1.25 -8.26
N PRO A 209 -18.54 1.59 -9.05
CA PRO A 209 -19.53 2.58 -8.63
C PRO A 209 -20.22 2.13 -7.33
N GLN A 210 -20.45 3.06 -6.40
CA GLN A 210 -21.11 2.75 -5.11
C GLN A 210 -22.51 2.14 -5.26
N THR A 211 -23.13 2.34 -6.42
CA THR A 211 -24.45 1.78 -6.77
C THR A 211 -24.39 0.29 -7.15
N VAL A 212 -23.22 -0.25 -7.47
CA VAL A 212 -23.03 -1.65 -7.86
C VAL A 212 -22.43 -2.42 -6.67
N PRO A 213 -23.17 -3.34 -6.05
CA PRO A 213 -22.63 -4.13 -4.95
C PRO A 213 -21.55 -5.09 -5.46
N TYR A 214 -20.43 -5.18 -4.72
CA TYR A 214 -19.32 -6.08 -5.03
C TYR A 214 -19.74 -7.55 -5.15
N SER A 215 -20.80 -7.98 -4.44
CA SER A 215 -21.31 -9.35 -4.54
C SER A 215 -21.67 -9.77 -5.97
N LEU A 216 -22.15 -8.83 -6.81
CA LEU A 216 -22.46 -9.11 -8.21
C LEU A 216 -21.19 -9.32 -9.04
N VAL A 217 -20.15 -8.52 -8.79
CA VAL A 217 -18.83 -8.69 -9.42
C VAL A 217 -18.25 -10.05 -9.02
N GLU A 218 -18.32 -10.40 -7.73
CA GLU A 218 -17.82 -11.66 -7.22
C GLU A 218 -18.58 -12.87 -7.81
N GLU A 219 -19.90 -12.79 -7.94
CA GLU A 219 -20.75 -13.82 -8.56
C GLU A 219 -20.36 -14.04 -10.02
N ARG A 220 -20.26 -12.97 -10.82
CA ARG A 220 -19.82 -13.06 -12.22
C ARG A 220 -18.44 -13.71 -12.35
N ILE A 221 -17.50 -13.34 -11.48
CA ILE A 221 -16.17 -13.95 -11.46
C ILE A 221 -16.24 -15.44 -11.10
N LYS A 222 -17.08 -15.82 -10.13
CA LYS A 222 -17.31 -17.24 -9.76
C LYS A 222 -17.91 -18.01 -10.92
N GLU A 223 -18.95 -17.50 -11.56
CA GLU A 223 -19.58 -18.11 -12.73
C GLU A 223 -18.58 -18.27 -13.87
N SER A 224 -17.81 -17.23 -14.18
CA SER A 224 -16.81 -17.26 -15.25
C SER A 224 -15.76 -18.36 -15.07
N ARG A 225 -15.43 -18.76 -13.84
CA ARG A 225 -14.50 -19.88 -13.56
C ARG A 225 -15.10 -21.23 -13.93
N THR A 226 -16.41 -21.38 -13.81
CA THR A 226 -17.11 -22.63 -14.13
C THR A 226 -17.25 -22.87 -15.63
N ILE A 227 -16.99 -21.84 -16.44
CA ILE A 227 -16.91 -21.92 -17.90
C ILE A 227 -15.56 -22.53 -18.29
N GLU A 228 -15.28 -23.75 -17.82
CA GLU A 228 -14.06 -24.48 -18.16
C GLU A 228 -13.97 -24.71 -19.68
N LYS A 229 -12.76 -24.56 -20.22
CA LYS A 229 -12.32 -25.14 -21.51
C LYS A 229 -13.01 -24.59 -22.78
N ARG A 230 -13.52 -23.36 -22.77
CA ARG A 230 -13.83 -22.68 -24.05
C ARG A 230 -12.53 -22.37 -24.79
N VAL A 231 -12.53 -22.63 -26.10
CA VAL A 231 -11.44 -22.28 -26.99
C VAL A 231 -11.61 -20.81 -27.39
N TRP A 232 -10.61 -20.00 -27.07
CA TRP A 232 -10.57 -18.57 -27.36
C TRP A 232 -9.56 -18.29 -28.46
N ASN A 233 -9.84 -17.29 -29.30
CA ASN A 233 -8.82 -16.70 -30.14
C ASN A 233 -7.82 -15.95 -29.23
N LYS A 234 -6.51 -16.16 -29.42
CA LYS A 234 -5.47 -15.43 -28.70
C LYS A 234 -5.48 -13.98 -29.16
N LEU A 235 -6.12 -13.11 -28.37
CA LEU A 235 -6.20 -11.68 -28.62
C LEU A 235 -5.70 -10.95 -27.39
N ARG A 236 -4.90 -9.90 -27.61
CA ARG A 236 -4.25 -9.13 -26.53
C ARG A 236 -5.24 -8.46 -25.59
N TYR A 237 -6.46 -8.24 -26.06
CA TYR A 237 -7.51 -7.53 -25.35
C TYR A 237 -8.58 -8.44 -24.74
N ASN A 238 -8.40 -9.76 -24.77
CA ASN A 238 -9.32 -10.69 -24.10
C ASN A 238 -9.39 -10.42 -22.59
N CYS A 239 -8.27 -10.04 -21.98
CA CYS A 239 -8.21 -9.71 -20.55
C CYS A 239 -9.05 -8.48 -20.23
N GLU A 240 -9.06 -7.45 -21.09
CA GLU A 240 -9.90 -6.27 -20.92
C GLU A 240 -11.38 -6.59 -21.07
N HIS A 241 -11.77 -7.32 -22.12
CA HIS A 241 -13.16 -7.74 -22.31
C HIS A 241 -13.71 -8.48 -21.10
N TRP A 242 -12.96 -9.47 -20.64
CA TRP A 242 -13.35 -10.25 -19.48
C TRP A 242 -13.42 -9.37 -18.23
N ALA A 243 -12.39 -8.56 -17.95
CA ALA A 243 -12.35 -7.75 -16.73
C ALA A 243 -13.48 -6.72 -16.70
N ARG A 244 -13.79 -6.09 -17.84
CA ARG A 244 -14.92 -5.17 -17.97
C ARG A 244 -16.25 -5.89 -17.79
N GLU A 245 -16.45 -7.05 -18.42
CA GLU A 245 -17.66 -7.87 -18.21
C GLU A 245 -17.87 -8.21 -16.73
N MET A 246 -16.81 -8.58 -16.01
CA MET A 246 -16.90 -8.83 -14.57
C MET A 246 -17.23 -7.56 -13.78
N PHE A 247 -16.69 -6.42 -14.18
CA PHE A 247 -16.84 -5.12 -13.53
C PHE A 247 -18.23 -4.49 -13.74
N ASN A 248 -18.67 -4.31 -15.00
CA ASN A 248 -19.90 -3.60 -15.37
C ASN A 248 -21.03 -4.52 -15.88
N GLY A 249 -20.77 -5.82 -16.11
CA GLY A 249 -21.74 -6.78 -16.67
C GLY A 249 -21.76 -6.87 -18.19
N GLU A 250 -20.96 -6.06 -18.91
CA GLU A 250 -20.91 -6.02 -20.37
C GLU A 250 -19.46 -6.07 -20.88
N PRO A 251 -19.15 -6.92 -21.88
CA PRO A 251 -17.80 -6.97 -22.43
C PRO A 251 -17.51 -5.72 -23.29
N GLU A 252 -16.49 -4.96 -22.90
CA GLU A 252 -16.02 -3.77 -23.63
C GLU A 252 -14.50 -3.87 -23.83
N CYS A 253 -13.95 -3.20 -24.84
CA CYS A 253 -12.51 -3.15 -25.07
C CYS A 253 -12.09 -1.80 -25.66
N THR A 254 -11.46 -0.99 -24.82
CA THR A 254 -10.93 0.32 -25.21
C THR A 254 -9.63 0.19 -26.01
N GLN A 255 -8.82 -0.84 -25.75
CA GLN A 255 -7.57 -1.06 -26.48
C GLN A 255 -7.80 -1.35 -27.99
N LEU A 256 -8.85 -2.09 -28.33
CA LEU A 256 -9.18 -2.38 -29.72
C LEU A 256 -9.67 -1.12 -30.45
N GLU A 257 -10.45 -0.28 -29.79
CA GLU A 257 -10.90 1.00 -30.34
C GLU A 257 -9.73 1.94 -30.60
N MET A 258 -8.80 2.05 -29.63
CA MET A 258 -7.57 2.82 -29.79
C MET A 258 -6.74 2.31 -30.96
N PHE A 259 -6.53 0.99 -31.05
CA PHE A 259 -5.78 0.38 -32.15
C PHE A 259 -6.41 0.64 -33.53
N LYS A 260 -7.74 0.53 -33.64
CA LYS A 260 -8.46 0.86 -34.88
C LYS A 260 -8.29 2.33 -35.26
N LYS A 261 -8.33 3.24 -34.29
CA LYS A 261 -8.14 4.68 -34.49
C LYS A 261 -6.72 5.00 -34.96
N GLU A 262 -5.70 4.38 -34.36
CA GLU A 262 -4.31 4.51 -34.79
C GLU A 262 -4.10 4.05 -36.24
N ILE A 263 -4.66 2.89 -36.62
CA ILE A 263 -4.58 2.40 -38.00
C ILE A 263 -5.23 3.39 -38.97
N ARG A 264 -6.40 3.92 -38.61
CA ARG A 264 -7.11 4.90 -39.45
C ARG A 264 -6.28 6.19 -39.62
N ASN A 265 -5.69 6.69 -38.54
CA ASN A 265 -4.85 7.88 -38.58
C ASN A 265 -3.58 7.68 -39.43
N LYS A 266 -2.92 6.52 -39.31
CA LYS A 266 -1.76 6.18 -40.16
C LYS A 266 -2.13 6.09 -41.63
N ARG A 267 -3.29 5.51 -41.95
CA ARG A 267 -3.79 5.45 -43.34
C ARG A 267 -4.05 6.84 -43.91
N ASN A 268 -4.64 7.74 -43.12
CA ASN A 268 -4.90 9.11 -43.56
C ASN A 268 -3.59 9.88 -43.77
N GLN A 269 -2.60 9.73 -42.87
CA GLN A 269 -1.28 10.36 -43.05
C GLN A 269 -0.52 9.91 -44.30
N VAL A 270 -0.72 8.66 -44.75
CA VAL A 270 -0.13 8.12 -45.98
C VAL A 270 -0.90 8.57 -47.23
N LEU A 271 -2.17 8.95 -47.10
CA LEU A 271 -2.99 9.46 -48.21
C LEU A 271 -2.82 10.99 -48.40
N ASP A 272 -2.42 11.69 -47.34
CA ASP A 272 -2.13 13.13 -47.35
C ASP A 272 -0.64 13.44 -47.63
N SER A 273 0.20 12.42 -47.86
CA SER A 273 1.62 12.50 -48.22
C SER A 273 1.87 12.08 -49.66
#